data_AF-A0A929ERK8-F1
#
_entry.id   AF-A0A929ERK8-F1
#
_cell.length_a   1.000
_cell.length_b   1.000
_cell.length_c   1.000
_cell.angle_alpha   90.00
_cell.angle_beta   90.00
_cell.angle_gamma   90.00
#
_symmetry.space_group_name_H-M   'P 1'
#
loop_
_entity.id
_entity.type
_entity.pdbx_description
1 polymer ?
#
loop_
_entity_poly.entity_id
_entity_poly.type
_entity_poly.pdbx_seq_one_letter_code
_entity_poly.pdbx_strand_id
1 'polypeptide(L)'
;MSNTYANVDNAEVAKFEALANGWWDIEGESKPLHEINPLRLAFIKRHCELKNKQVIDVGCGGGILSEALAKEGANVTGIDMGKLPLDVAKLHALESELTIDYQQTTAEQKAEQSAGQYDVVTCMEMLEHVPDPISIIQACSKL
;
A
#
# COMPACT_ATOMS: atom_id res chain seq x y z
N MET A 1 -16.82 19.76 17.32
CA MET A 1 -16.68 18.65 16.37
C MET A 1 -15.57 19.05 15.42
N SER A 2 -14.34 18.56 15.62
CA SER A 2 -13.23 18.90 14.74
C SER A 2 -13.46 18.18 13.41
N ASN A 3 -13.80 18.93 12.37
CA ASN A 3 -13.63 18.46 11.00
C ASN A 3 -12.11 18.48 10.74
N THR A 4 -11.43 17.42 11.18
CA THR A 4 -10.08 17.11 10.72
C THR A 4 -10.24 16.75 9.25
N TYR A 5 -9.89 17.68 8.36
CA TYR A 5 -9.70 17.34 6.96
C TYR A 5 -8.72 16.17 6.92
N ALA A 6 -9.14 15.02 6.37
CA ALA A 6 -8.27 13.87 6.20
C ALA A 6 -7.05 14.30 5.38
N ASN A 7 -5.86 13.81 5.75
CA ASN A 7 -4.58 14.12 5.09
C ASN A 7 -4.49 13.46 3.71
N VAL A 8 -5.36 13.88 2.80
CA VAL A 8 -5.62 13.26 1.51
C VAL A 8 -5.78 14.36 0.47
N ASP A 9 -4.98 14.30 -0.60
CA ASP A 9 -5.20 15.12 -1.78
C ASP A 9 -6.15 14.39 -2.75
N ASN A 10 -7.39 14.87 -2.84
CA ASN A 10 -8.40 14.27 -3.69
C ASN A 10 -8.06 14.35 -5.19
N ALA A 11 -7.26 15.32 -5.63
CA ALA A 11 -6.84 15.42 -7.03
C ALA A 11 -5.84 14.31 -7.37
N GLU A 12 -4.89 14.03 -6.47
CA GLU A 12 -3.95 12.92 -6.64
C GLU A 12 -4.68 11.57 -6.57
N VAL A 13 -5.63 11.38 -5.64
CA VAL A 13 -6.45 10.16 -5.60
C VAL A 13 -7.21 9.96 -6.91
N ALA A 14 -7.87 11.00 -7.44
CA ALA A 14 -8.61 10.92 -8.70
C ALA A 14 -7.71 10.58 -9.90
N LYS A 15 -6.47 11.08 -9.90
CA LYS A 15 -5.47 10.71 -10.92
C LYS A 15 -5.19 9.22 -10.89
N PHE A 16 -4.91 8.63 -9.73
CA PHE A 16 -4.67 7.17 -9.62
C PHE A 16 -5.91 6.33 -9.91
N GLU A 17 -7.11 6.82 -9.59
CA GLU A 17 -8.36 6.17 -9.97
C GLU A 17 -8.51 6.07 -11.50
N ALA A 18 -8.11 7.10 -12.25
CA ALA A 18 -8.16 7.08 -13.71
C ALA A 18 -7.21 6.04 -14.33
N LEU A 19 -6.12 5.68 -13.64
CA LEU A 19 -5.08 4.77 -14.12
C LEU A 19 -5.30 3.32 -13.65
N ALA A 20 -6.25 3.08 -12.75
CA ALA A 20 -6.46 1.80 -12.06
C ALA A 20 -6.54 0.59 -13.01
N ASN A 21 -7.27 0.71 -14.13
CA ASN A 21 -7.50 -0.42 -15.03
C ASN A 21 -6.21 -0.95 -15.70
N GLY A 22 -5.17 -0.12 -15.83
CA GLY A 22 -3.89 -0.49 -16.43
C GLY A 22 -2.82 -0.90 -15.41
N TRP A 23 -3.15 -1.00 -14.12
CA TRP A 23 -2.16 -1.12 -13.05
C TRP A 23 -1.27 -2.37 -13.17
N TRP A 24 -1.84 -3.47 -13.69
CA TRP A 24 -1.15 -4.75 -13.89
C TRP A 24 -0.69 -4.98 -15.34
N ASP A 25 -0.82 -3.99 -16.23
CA ASP A 25 -0.17 -4.01 -17.53
C ASP A 25 1.33 -3.72 -17.37
N ILE A 26 2.15 -4.74 -17.61
CA ILE A 26 3.62 -4.65 -17.46
C ILE A 26 4.28 -3.72 -18.48
N GLU A 27 3.59 -3.39 -19.58
CA GLU A 27 4.03 -2.42 -20.58
C GLU A 27 3.29 -1.06 -20.46
N GLY A 28 2.36 -0.96 -19.52
CA GLY A 28 1.52 0.22 -19.29
C GLY A 28 2.17 1.30 -18.42
N GLU A 29 1.36 2.22 -17.89
CA GLU A 29 1.86 3.37 -17.12
C GLU A 29 2.53 2.95 -15.80
N SER A 30 2.12 1.83 -15.22
CA SER A 30 2.74 1.27 -14.01
C SER A 30 4.00 0.43 -14.29
N LYS A 31 4.46 0.34 -15.55
CA LYS A 31 5.68 -0.40 -15.93
C LYS A 31 6.89 -0.10 -15.01
N PRO A 32 7.23 1.15 -14.67
CA PRO A 32 8.36 1.42 -13.78
C PRO A 32 8.21 0.74 -12.40
N LEU A 33 6.98 0.65 -11.88
CA LEU A 33 6.70 -0.03 -10.62
C LEU A 33 6.87 -1.54 -10.72
N HIS A 34 6.52 -2.14 -11.86
CA HIS A 34 6.77 -3.56 -12.13
C HIS A 34 8.27 -3.85 -12.23
N GLU A 35 9.01 -3.03 -12.96
CA GLU A 35 10.46 -3.19 -13.14
C GLU A 35 11.25 -3.01 -11.84
N ILE A 36 10.85 -2.06 -10.99
CA ILE A 36 11.53 -1.81 -9.71
C ILE A 36 11.14 -2.81 -8.61
N ASN A 37 9.97 -3.48 -8.74
CA ASN A 37 9.42 -4.33 -7.67
C ASN A 37 10.39 -5.42 -7.18
N PRO A 38 11.08 -6.19 -8.05
CA PRO A 38 12.05 -7.20 -7.62
C PRO A 38 13.20 -6.59 -6.80
N LEU A 39 13.64 -5.37 -7.12
CA LEU A 39 14.74 -4.70 -6.43
C LEU A 39 14.32 -4.24 -5.03
N ARG A 40 13.16 -3.59 -4.89
CA ARG A 40 12.65 -3.17 -3.57
C ARG A 40 12.28 -4.36 -2.69
N LEU A 41 11.69 -5.42 -3.26
CA LEU A 41 11.43 -6.65 -2.51
C LEU A 41 12.74 -7.29 -2.01
N ALA A 42 13.77 -7.36 -2.85
CA ALA A 42 15.09 -7.86 -2.44
C ALA A 42 15.73 -7.00 -1.35
N PHE A 43 15.55 -5.68 -1.40
CA PHE A 43 15.99 -4.77 -0.34
C PHE A 43 15.26 -5.04 0.98
N ILE A 44 13.93 -5.19 0.95
CA ILE A 44 13.12 -5.50 2.14
C ILE A 44 13.55 -6.84 2.75
N LYS A 45 13.65 -7.90 1.94
CA LYS A 45 14.07 -9.25 2.39
C LYS A 45 15.47 -9.29 3.00
N ARG A 46 16.33 -8.33 2.68
CA ARG A 46 17.67 -8.23 3.27
C ARG A 46 17.64 -7.69 4.70
N HIS A 47 16.64 -6.86 5.02
CA HIS A 47 16.56 -6.15 6.30
C HIS A 47 15.46 -6.71 7.22
N CYS A 48 14.49 -7.42 6.65
CA CYS A 48 13.32 -7.93 7.35
C CYS A 48 13.07 -9.40 7.00
N GLU A 49 12.77 -10.22 8.00
CA GLU A 49 12.12 -11.51 7.77
C GLU A 49 10.65 -11.28 7.44
N LEU A 50 10.12 -11.91 6.39
CA LEU A 50 8.73 -11.69 5.95
C LEU A 50 7.78 -12.85 6.31
N LYS A 51 8.32 -14.07 6.35
CA LYS A 51 7.49 -15.26 6.54
C LYS A 51 6.76 -15.22 7.89
N ASN A 52 5.44 -15.39 7.85
CA ASN A 52 4.51 -15.33 8.98
C ASN A 52 4.47 -13.98 9.72
N LYS A 53 5.03 -12.90 9.14
CA LYS A 53 5.01 -11.57 9.75
C LYS A 53 3.77 -10.79 9.40
N GLN A 54 3.32 -9.93 10.30
CA GLN A 54 2.27 -8.95 10.02
C GLN A 54 2.91 -7.78 9.27
N VAL A 55 2.49 -7.55 8.03
CA VAL A 55 3.07 -6.52 7.17
C VAL A 55 1.97 -5.59 6.70
N ILE A 56 2.21 -4.28 6.77
CA ILE A 56 1.32 -3.27 6.20
C ILE A 56 1.99 -2.50 5.07
N ASP A 57 1.29 -2.36 3.95
CA ASP A 57 1.70 -1.60 2.78
C ASP A 57 0.85 -0.33 2.65
N VAL A 58 1.43 0.82 2.99
CA VAL A 58 0.79 2.14 3.03
C VAL A 58 0.86 2.81 1.67
N GLY A 59 -0.31 3.08 1.08
CA GLY A 59 -0.43 3.52 -0.32
C GLY A 59 -0.21 2.35 -1.27
N CYS A 60 -0.88 1.23 -1.01
CA CYS A 60 -0.63 -0.02 -1.75
C CYS A 60 -1.06 0.06 -3.23
N GLY A 61 -1.91 1.03 -3.59
CA GLY A 61 -2.49 1.16 -4.92
C GLY A 61 -3.09 -0.15 -5.41
N GLY A 62 -2.75 -0.54 -6.64
CA GLY A 62 -3.16 -1.81 -7.27
C GLY A 62 -2.46 -3.06 -6.73
N GLY A 63 -1.64 -2.98 -5.67
CA GLY A 63 -1.20 -4.15 -4.92
C GLY A 63 0.11 -4.81 -5.37
N ILE A 64 0.89 -4.18 -6.27
CA ILE A 64 2.13 -4.77 -6.83
C ILE A 64 3.12 -5.22 -5.75
N LEU A 65 3.39 -4.37 -4.75
CA LEU A 65 4.29 -4.72 -3.65
C LEU A 65 3.61 -5.65 -2.64
N SER A 66 2.38 -5.34 -2.25
CA SER A 66 1.56 -6.16 -1.35
C SER A 66 1.52 -7.64 -1.76
N GLU A 67 1.30 -7.94 -3.04
CA GLU A 67 1.30 -9.32 -3.55
C GLU A 67 2.68 -9.97 -3.51
N ALA A 68 3.73 -9.21 -3.83
CA ALA A 68 5.10 -9.67 -3.71
C ALA A 68 5.44 -10.05 -2.26
N LEU A 69 5.01 -9.25 -1.29
CA LEU A 69 5.19 -9.53 0.14
C LEU A 69 4.41 -10.78 0.57
N ALA A 70 3.16 -10.93 0.12
CA ALA A 70 2.34 -12.10 0.41
C ALA A 70 2.94 -13.40 -0.16
N LYS A 71 3.51 -13.35 -1.38
CA LYS A 71 4.22 -14.49 -2.00
C LYS A 71 5.45 -14.93 -1.20
N GLU A 72 6.03 -14.05 -0.39
CA GLU A 72 7.12 -14.37 0.56
C GLU A 72 6.61 -14.95 1.90
N GLY A 73 5.30 -15.15 2.03
CA GLY A 73 4.65 -15.74 3.20
C GLY A 73 4.28 -14.74 4.29
N ALA A 74 4.25 -13.44 4.01
CA ALA A 74 3.76 -12.43 4.93
C ALA A 74 2.22 -12.44 5.02
N ASN A 75 1.70 -12.05 6.19
CA ASN A 75 0.29 -11.71 6.38
C ASN A 75 0.13 -10.22 6.07
N VAL A 76 -0.35 -9.90 4.88
CA VAL A 76 -0.31 -8.53 4.34
C VAL A 76 -1.65 -7.82 4.52
N THR A 77 -1.61 -6.61 5.07
CA THR A 77 -2.65 -5.59 4.94
C THR A 77 -2.18 -4.52 3.95
N GLY A 78 -2.93 -4.27 2.89
CA GLY A 78 -2.70 -3.12 2.00
C GLY A 78 -3.70 -2.01 2.31
N ILE A 79 -3.23 -0.77 2.48
CA ILE A 79 -4.13 0.39 2.67
C ILE A 79 -3.94 1.43 1.58
N ASP A 80 -5.04 1.98 1.10
CA ASP A 80 -5.06 3.10 0.14
C ASP A 80 -6.35 3.92 0.31
N MET A 81 -6.39 5.12 -0.26
CA MET A 81 -7.62 5.92 -0.32
C MET A 81 -8.36 5.80 -1.65
N GLY A 82 -7.68 5.41 -2.73
CA GLY A 82 -8.28 5.18 -4.04
C GLY A 82 -9.11 3.91 -4.07
N LYS A 83 -10.41 4.04 -4.35
CA LYS A 83 -11.31 2.88 -4.36
C LYS A 83 -11.01 1.96 -5.54
N LEU A 84 -10.83 2.53 -6.73
CA LEU A 84 -10.58 1.74 -7.95
C LEU A 84 -9.24 0.98 -7.90
N PRO A 85 -8.10 1.59 -7.47
CA PRO A 85 -6.87 0.84 -7.26
C PRO A 85 -7.04 -0.35 -6.31
N LEU A 86 -7.76 -0.17 -5.19
CA LEU A 86 -8.03 -1.27 -4.25
C LEU A 86 -8.91 -2.37 -4.84
N ASP A 87 -9.92 -2.01 -5.65
CA ASP A 87 -10.75 -3.01 -6.34
C ASP A 87 -9.92 -3.83 -7.34
N VAL A 88 -9.00 -3.19 -8.06
CA VAL A 88 -8.03 -3.85 -8.95
C VAL A 88 -7.08 -4.75 -8.16
N ALA A 89 -6.56 -4.29 -7.03
CA ALA A 89 -5.68 -5.07 -6.16
C ALA A 89 -6.37 -6.33 -5.63
N LYS A 90 -7.63 -6.20 -5.17
CA LYS A 90 -8.45 -7.32 -4.69
C LYS A 90 -8.72 -8.34 -5.79
N LEU A 91 -9.05 -7.87 -6.99
CA LEU A 91 -9.31 -8.74 -8.12
C LEU A 91 -8.04 -9.52 -8.53
N HIS A 92 -6.92 -8.83 -8.68
CA HIS A 92 -5.67 -9.47 -9.10
C HIS A 92 -5.11 -10.42 -8.03
N ALA A 93 -5.25 -10.10 -6.75
CA ALA A 93 -4.88 -10.99 -5.66
C ALA A 93 -5.74 -12.27 -5.67
N LEU A 94 -7.05 -12.16 -5.96
CA LEU A 94 -7.93 -13.31 -6.13
C LEU A 94 -7.50 -14.19 -7.32
N GLU A 95 -7.19 -13.59 -8.46
CA GLU A 95 -6.67 -14.29 -9.66
C GLU A 95 -5.33 -14.98 -9.38
N SER A 96 -4.51 -14.38 -8.51
CA SER A 96 -3.21 -14.91 -8.07
C SER A 96 -3.30 -15.89 -6.91
N GLU A 97 -4.51 -16.25 -6.44
CA GLU A 97 -4.76 -17.13 -5.29
C GLU A 97 -4.08 -16.65 -3.98
N LEU A 98 -4.01 -15.33 -3.79
CA LEU A 98 -3.43 -14.70 -2.60
C LEU A 98 -4.52 -14.21 -1.65
N THR A 99 -4.24 -14.33 -0.35
CA THR A 99 -5.08 -13.72 0.70
C THR A 99 -4.38 -12.46 1.23
N ILE A 100 -4.92 -11.29 0.89
CA ILE A 100 -4.40 -9.98 1.30
C ILE A 100 -5.58 -9.13 1.76
N ASP A 101 -5.41 -8.46 2.90
CA ASP A 101 -6.44 -7.59 3.47
C ASP A 101 -6.30 -6.16 2.94
N TYR A 102 -7.05 -5.83 1.88
CA TYR A 102 -7.06 -4.51 1.27
C TYR A 102 -8.16 -3.60 1.86
N GLN A 103 -7.76 -2.50 2.49
CA GLN A 103 -8.64 -1.59 3.21
C GLN A 103 -8.59 -0.17 2.66
N GLN A 104 -9.76 0.47 2.54
CA GLN A 104 -9.84 1.88 2.20
C GLN A 104 -9.79 2.73 3.48
N THR A 105 -8.60 3.20 3.86
CA THR A 105 -8.37 4.00 5.07
C THR A 105 -7.07 4.79 4.97
N THR A 106 -6.91 5.82 5.80
CA THR A 106 -5.65 6.56 5.90
C THR A 106 -4.67 5.87 6.84
N ALA A 107 -3.37 6.16 6.69
CA ALA A 107 -2.35 5.67 7.62
C ALA A 107 -2.62 6.13 9.06
N GLU A 108 -3.07 7.37 9.25
CA GLU A 108 -3.40 7.94 10.56
C GLU A 108 -4.55 7.18 11.24
N GLN A 109 -5.64 6.95 10.51
CA GLN A 109 -6.78 6.18 11.04
C GLN A 109 -6.37 4.75 11.36
N LYS A 110 -5.55 4.14 10.50
CA LYS A 110 -5.04 2.79 10.74
C LYS A 110 -4.14 2.73 11.97
N ALA A 111 -3.30 3.74 12.19
CA ALA A 111 -2.44 3.86 13.36
C ALA A 111 -3.23 4.02 14.67
N GLU A 112 -4.41 4.66 14.63
CA GLU A 112 -5.29 4.74 15.81
C GLU A 112 -5.94 3.38 16.14
N GLN A 113 -6.25 2.58 15.12
CA GLN A 113 -6.96 1.30 15.28
C GLN A 113 -6.03 0.11 15.59
N SER A 114 -4.82 0.15 15.04
CA SER A 114 -3.90 -0.99 14.99
C SER A 114 -2.48 -0.65 15.43
N ALA A 115 -2.32 0.25 16.42
CA ALA A 115 -0.99 0.64 16.91
C ALA A 115 -0.17 -0.56 17.41
N GLY A 116 1.08 -0.67 16.94
CA GLY A 116 2.05 -1.68 17.32
C GLY A 116 1.69 -3.10 16.92
N GLN A 117 0.89 -3.27 15.86
CA GLN A 117 0.42 -4.58 15.39
C GLN A 117 1.24 -5.13 14.21
N TYR A 118 2.09 -4.31 13.59
CA TYR A 118 2.83 -4.70 12.39
C TYR A 118 4.32 -4.92 12.68
N ASP A 119 4.87 -6.02 12.17
CA ASP A 119 6.32 -6.28 12.22
C ASP A 119 7.08 -5.45 11.17
N VAL A 120 6.44 -5.15 10.03
CA VAL A 120 7.02 -4.40 8.92
C VAL A 120 5.98 -3.43 8.35
N VAL A 121 6.41 -2.18 8.12
CA VAL A 121 5.63 -1.14 7.46
C VAL A 121 6.36 -0.73 6.18
N THR A 122 5.71 -0.85 5.02
CA THR A 122 6.18 -0.29 3.75
C THR A 122 5.37 0.95 3.38
N CYS A 123 6.04 1.97 2.85
CA CYS A 123 5.44 3.21 2.38
C CYS A 123 6.27 3.69 1.18
N MET A 124 5.92 3.25 -0.03
CA MET A 124 6.71 3.41 -1.25
C MET A 124 5.93 4.25 -2.27
N GLU A 125 6.56 5.26 -2.87
CA GLU A 125 5.95 6.18 -3.85
C GLU A 125 4.59 6.75 -3.39
N MET A 126 4.54 7.25 -2.16
CA MET A 126 3.30 7.66 -1.48
C MET A 126 3.40 9.03 -0.81
N LEU A 127 4.52 9.34 -0.15
CA LEU A 127 4.69 10.55 0.67
C LEU A 127 4.61 11.85 -0.15
N GLU A 128 5.00 11.80 -1.42
CA GLU A 128 4.95 12.92 -2.36
C GLU A 128 3.52 13.28 -2.81
N HIS A 129 2.53 12.41 -2.53
CA HIS A 129 1.14 12.56 -2.94
C HIS A 129 0.20 13.02 -1.82
N VAL A 130 0.73 13.30 -0.63
CA VAL A 130 -0.05 13.74 0.54
C VAL A 130 0.21 15.21 0.89
N PRO A 131 -0.79 15.93 1.45
CA PRO A 131 -0.61 17.29 1.93
C PRO A 131 0.41 17.42 3.08
N ASP A 132 0.43 16.46 4.01
CA ASP A 132 1.34 16.42 5.16
C ASP A 132 2.07 15.06 5.24
N PRO A 133 3.27 14.93 4.63
CA PRO A 133 4.05 13.69 4.70
C PRO A 133 4.61 13.39 6.09
N ILE A 134 4.77 14.41 6.96
CA ILE A 134 5.26 14.20 8.32
C ILE A 134 4.21 13.44 9.14
N SER A 135 2.92 13.75 8.95
CA SER A 135 1.81 13.01 9.55
C SER A 135 1.85 11.52 9.18
N ILE A 136 2.14 11.18 7.92
CA ILE A 136 2.28 9.79 7.47
C ILE A 136 3.45 9.09 8.16
N ILE A 137 4.62 9.73 8.25
CA ILE A 137 5.78 9.15 8.95
C ILE A 137 5.44 8.90 10.44
N GLN A 138 4.74 9.83 11.09
CA GLN A 138 4.30 9.66 12.47
C GLN A 138 3.29 8.51 12.62
N ALA A 139 2.37 8.35 11.68
CA ALA A 139 1.44 7.23 11.66
C ALA A 139 2.17 5.89 11.48
N CYS A 140 3.09 5.80 10.49
CA CYS A 140 3.93 4.63 10.27
C CYS A 140 4.77 4.27 11.49
N SER A 141 5.25 5.25 12.27
CA SER A 141 6.00 4.96 13.50
C SER A 141 5.17 4.36 14.64
N LYS A 142 3.84 4.44 14.55
CA LYS A 142 2.88 3.91 15.54
C LYS A 142 2.30 2.56 15.15
N LEU A 143 2.29 2.23 13.84
CA LEU A 143 1.77 0.97 13.28
C LEU A 143 2.67 -0.21 13.66
#